data_AF-A0A3P7LS28-F1
#
_entry.id   AF-A0A3P7LS28-F1
#
_cell.length_a   1.000
_cell.length_b   1.000
_cell.length_c   1.000
_cell.angle_alpha   90.00
_cell.angle_beta   90.00
_cell.angle_gamma   90.00
#
_symmetry.space_group_name_H-M   'P 1'
#
loop_
_entity.id
_entity.type
_entity.pdbx_description
1 polymer ?
#
loop_
_entity_poly.entity_id
_entity_poly.type
_entity_poly.pdbx_seq_one_letter_code
_entity_poly.pdbx_strand_id
1 'polypeptide(L)'
;MRILDVGCGVGNATIPLLQTFSHSDQIFVYACDYSQEAIGILKQLTDDQRCKPFVWDITGQMTDVVPPESLDVILCVYVLSALPPEKHRQAVENLSKLLKPGGALLLKDYAQFDMTQLRFKKNRLIDENFYRRGDGTLVYFFTQEELHRLFTEAGLEKIVNILDRRLIVNRAKLVKMYRMWVQCKYVKGTR
;
A
#
# COMPACT_ATOMS: atom_id res chain seq x y z
N MET A 1 13.16 -6.95 -13.40
CA MET A 1 12.42 -6.00 -12.55
C MET A 1 11.90 -6.73 -11.32
N ARG A 2 12.17 -6.23 -10.13
CA ARG A 2 11.76 -6.78 -8.84
C ARG A 2 10.72 -5.87 -8.22
N ILE A 3 9.55 -6.42 -7.94
CA ILE A 3 8.40 -5.68 -7.41
C ILE A 3 8.09 -6.23 -6.03
N LEU A 4 7.75 -5.36 -5.08
CA LEU A 4 7.10 -5.77 -3.83
C LEU A 4 5.64 -5.31 -3.84
N ASP A 5 4.69 -6.25 -3.71
CA ASP A 5 3.29 -5.99 -3.41
C ASP A 5 3.11 -6.03 -1.88
N VAL A 6 2.97 -4.85 -1.26
CA VAL A 6 2.85 -4.70 0.20
C VAL A 6 1.39 -4.80 0.60
N GLY A 7 1.08 -5.55 1.67
CA GLY A 7 -0.30 -5.80 2.06
C GLY A 7 -1.07 -6.51 0.95
N CYS A 8 -0.43 -7.53 0.34
CA CYS A 8 -0.93 -8.19 -0.86
C CYS A 8 -2.24 -8.96 -0.63
N GLY A 9 -2.60 -9.23 0.62
CA GLY A 9 -3.72 -10.09 1.01
C GLY A 9 -3.62 -11.45 0.32
N VAL A 10 -4.71 -11.83 -0.34
CA VAL A 10 -4.78 -13.08 -1.13
C VAL A 10 -4.28 -12.92 -2.58
N GLY A 11 -3.63 -11.79 -2.90
CA GLY A 11 -2.98 -11.55 -4.20
C GLY A 11 -3.84 -10.85 -5.26
N ASN A 12 -4.77 -9.98 -4.87
CA ASN A 12 -5.64 -9.28 -5.84
C ASN A 12 -4.87 -8.37 -6.82
N ALA A 13 -3.68 -7.88 -6.44
CA ALA A 13 -2.77 -7.18 -7.35
C ALA A 13 -1.67 -8.10 -7.88
N THR A 14 -1.05 -8.91 -6.99
CA THR A 14 -0.03 -9.89 -7.35
C THR A 14 -0.43 -10.83 -8.50
N ILE A 15 -1.61 -11.45 -8.46
CA ILE A 15 -2.02 -12.46 -9.46
C ILE A 15 -2.20 -11.85 -10.86
N PRO A 16 -2.99 -10.78 -11.06
CA PRO A 16 -3.10 -10.12 -12.36
C PRO A 16 -1.76 -9.59 -12.89
N LEU A 17 -0.87 -9.14 -12.00
CA LEU A 17 0.47 -8.69 -12.37
C LEU A 17 1.29 -9.85 -12.95
N LEU A 18 1.32 -11.00 -12.28
CA LEU A 18 2.00 -12.20 -12.77
C LEU A 18 1.42 -12.74 -14.08
N GLN A 19 0.10 -12.59 -14.29
CA GLN A 19 -0.59 -13.01 -15.52
C GLN A 19 -0.29 -12.07 -16.70
N THR A 20 -0.23 -10.76 -16.46
CA THR A 20 0.06 -9.76 -17.50
C THR A 20 1.47 -9.94 -18.07
N PHE A 21 2.41 -10.41 -17.24
CA PHE A 21 3.78 -10.72 -17.64
C PHE A 21 4.04 -12.23 -17.74
N SER A 22 3.02 -13.03 -18.07
CA SER A 22 3.12 -14.50 -18.19
C SER A 22 4.20 -14.97 -19.17
N HIS A 23 4.50 -14.17 -20.19
CA HIS A 23 5.47 -14.48 -21.25
C HIS A 23 6.83 -13.79 -21.06
N SER A 24 7.08 -13.22 -19.87
CA SER A 24 8.29 -12.44 -19.60
C SER A 24 8.94 -12.90 -18.31
N ASP A 25 10.16 -13.42 -18.42
CA ASP A 25 11.04 -13.69 -17.28
C ASP A 25 11.61 -12.39 -16.66
N GLN A 26 11.14 -11.23 -17.11
CA GLN A 26 11.67 -9.93 -16.70
C GLN A 26 11.07 -9.44 -15.38
N ILE A 27 10.11 -10.15 -14.76
CA ILE A 27 9.55 -9.75 -13.46
C ILE A 27 9.70 -10.82 -12.39
N PHE A 28 9.97 -10.38 -11.17
CA PHE A 28 9.89 -11.19 -9.96
C PHE A 28 9.11 -10.41 -8.91
N VAL A 29 8.09 -11.04 -8.32
CA VAL A 29 7.17 -10.38 -7.37
C VAL A 29 7.39 -10.92 -5.97
N TYR A 30 7.95 -10.11 -5.09
CA TYR A 30 7.80 -10.30 -3.65
C TYR A 30 6.39 -9.87 -3.25
N ALA A 31 5.69 -10.66 -2.45
CA ALA A 31 4.34 -10.32 -1.98
C ALA A 31 4.29 -10.52 -0.47
N CYS A 32 4.02 -9.45 0.28
CA CYS A 32 3.96 -9.54 1.74
C CYS A 32 2.62 -9.10 2.31
N ASP A 33 2.23 -9.76 3.40
CA ASP A 33 1.08 -9.41 4.21
C ASP A 33 1.37 -9.77 5.68
N TYR A 34 0.68 -9.11 6.60
CA TYR A 34 0.76 -9.44 8.02
C TYR A 34 0.02 -10.75 8.33
N SER A 35 -1.05 -11.07 7.59
CA SER A 35 -1.85 -12.29 7.79
C SER A 35 -1.15 -13.52 7.23
N GLN A 36 -0.87 -14.48 8.12
CA GLN A 36 -0.37 -15.79 7.74
C GLN A 36 -1.37 -16.56 6.87
N GLU A 37 -2.66 -16.41 7.13
CA GLU A 37 -3.74 -17.04 6.36
C GLU A 37 -3.78 -16.52 4.93
N ALA A 38 -3.71 -15.20 4.74
CA ALA A 38 -3.71 -14.58 3.42
C ALA A 38 -2.51 -15.04 2.58
N ILE A 39 -1.32 -15.06 3.17
CA ILE A 39 -0.11 -15.60 2.54
C ILE A 39 -0.24 -17.10 2.26
N GLY A 40 -0.86 -17.87 3.16
CA GLY A 40 -1.14 -19.29 2.95
C GLY A 40 -1.99 -19.55 1.71
N ILE A 41 -3.03 -18.73 1.48
CA ILE A 41 -3.85 -18.78 0.27
C ILE A 41 -3.04 -18.39 -0.96
N LEU A 42 -2.31 -17.27 -0.91
CA LEU A 42 -1.54 -16.79 -2.07
C LEU A 42 -0.50 -17.81 -2.54
N LYS A 43 0.18 -18.50 -1.61
CA LYS A 43 1.13 -19.57 -1.94
C LYS A 43 0.52 -20.73 -2.71
N GLN A 44 -0.78 -21.00 -2.57
CA GLN A 44 -1.47 -22.04 -3.35
C GLN A 44 -1.77 -21.58 -4.78
N LEU A 45 -1.71 -20.28 -5.05
CA LEU A 45 -2.06 -19.65 -6.33
C LEU A 45 -0.83 -19.20 -7.13
N THR A 46 0.37 -19.30 -6.56
CA THR A 46 1.62 -18.83 -7.17
C THR A 46 2.72 -19.88 -7.08
N ASP A 47 3.65 -19.84 -8.03
CA ASP A 47 4.90 -20.60 -7.98
C ASP A 47 6.07 -19.75 -7.45
N ASP A 48 7.05 -20.41 -6.83
CA ASP A 48 8.25 -19.77 -6.25
C ASP A 48 9.26 -19.27 -7.31
N GLN A 49 9.05 -19.54 -8.61
CA GLN A 49 9.97 -19.09 -9.66
C GLN A 49 9.77 -17.61 -9.99
N ARG A 50 8.51 -17.15 -9.99
CA ARG A 50 8.16 -15.77 -10.36
C ARG A 50 7.59 -14.94 -9.21
N CYS A 51 7.20 -15.59 -8.12
CA CYS A 51 6.65 -14.92 -6.95
C CYS A 51 7.25 -15.48 -5.66
N LYS A 52 7.38 -14.63 -4.63
CA LYS A 52 7.73 -15.07 -3.28
C LYS A 52 6.76 -14.45 -2.28
N PRO A 53 5.68 -15.16 -1.92
CA PRO A 53 4.79 -14.75 -0.84
C PRO A 53 5.40 -15.00 0.54
N PHE A 54 5.36 -14.00 1.44
CA PHE A 54 5.90 -14.13 2.80
C PHE A 54 5.15 -13.27 3.81
N VAL A 55 5.17 -13.68 5.08
CA VAL A 55 4.56 -12.92 6.17
C VAL A 55 5.53 -11.83 6.62
N TRP A 56 5.06 -10.59 6.70
CA TRP A 56 5.87 -9.49 7.23
C TRP A 56 5.01 -8.35 7.78
N ASP A 57 5.27 -7.97 9.03
CA ASP A 57 4.82 -6.70 9.60
C ASP A 57 5.78 -5.58 9.17
N ILE A 58 5.35 -4.75 8.22
CA ILE A 58 6.17 -3.64 7.72
C ILE A 58 6.47 -2.58 8.79
N THR A 59 5.75 -2.57 9.91
CA THR A 59 5.97 -1.68 11.05
C THR A 59 7.01 -2.21 12.04
N GLY A 60 7.40 -3.48 11.88
CA GLY A 60 8.33 -4.18 12.76
C GLY A 60 9.78 -4.15 12.26
N GLN A 61 10.50 -5.22 12.57
CA GLN A 61 11.87 -5.42 12.11
C GLN A 61 11.92 -5.59 10.59
N MET A 62 13.06 -5.24 10.01
CA MET A 62 13.31 -5.44 8.58
C MET A 62 13.25 -6.92 8.24
N THR A 63 12.69 -7.25 7.07
CA THR A 63 12.63 -8.62 6.59
C THR A 63 13.97 -9.07 5.99
N ASP A 64 14.36 -10.32 6.23
CA ASP A 64 15.49 -10.98 5.56
C ASP A 64 15.09 -11.61 4.20
N VAL A 65 13.79 -11.59 3.87
CA VAL A 65 13.28 -12.19 2.63
C VAL A 65 13.62 -11.35 1.41
N VAL A 66 13.63 -10.03 1.56
CA VAL A 66 13.90 -9.05 0.51
C VAL A 66 15.20 -8.35 0.84
N PRO A 67 16.26 -8.49 0.02
CA PRO A 67 17.50 -7.78 0.27
C PRO A 67 17.29 -6.26 0.26
N PRO A 68 17.97 -5.49 1.12
CA PRO A 68 18.01 -4.04 1.02
C PRO A 68 18.43 -3.60 -0.39
N GLU A 69 17.94 -2.43 -0.81
CA GLU A 69 18.32 -1.80 -2.08
C GLU A 69 18.19 -2.68 -3.33
N SER A 70 17.20 -3.57 -3.34
CA SER A 70 17.05 -4.58 -4.40
C SER A 70 15.77 -4.45 -5.22
N LEU A 71 14.82 -3.62 -4.79
CA LEU A 71 13.53 -3.45 -5.44
C LEU A 71 13.55 -2.31 -6.45
N ASP A 72 12.98 -2.58 -7.63
CA ASP A 72 12.69 -1.57 -8.64
C ASP A 72 11.41 -0.80 -8.31
N VAL A 73 10.39 -1.50 -7.82
CA VAL A 73 9.06 -0.94 -7.52
C VAL A 73 8.49 -1.52 -6.22
N ILE A 74 7.89 -0.67 -5.41
CA ILE A 74 7.02 -1.05 -4.29
C ILE A 74 5.59 -0.59 -4.63
N LEU A 75 4.64 -1.51 -4.59
CA LEU A 75 3.21 -1.25 -4.67
C LEU A 75 2.64 -1.23 -3.25
N CYS A 76 2.01 -0.11 -2.87
CA CYS A 76 1.44 0.10 -1.54
C CYS A 76 0.01 0.64 -1.69
N VAL A 77 -0.97 -0.26 -1.79
CA VAL A 77 -2.36 0.09 -2.12
C VAL A 77 -3.29 -0.27 -0.97
N TYR A 78 -3.88 0.74 -0.33
CA TYR A 78 -4.74 0.61 0.86
C TYR A 78 -4.07 -0.06 2.07
N VAL A 79 -2.78 0.22 2.27
CA VAL A 79 -1.96 -0.42 3.32
C VAL A 79 -1.71 0.53 4.47
N LEU A 80 -1.17 1.73 4.20
CA LEU A 80 -0.78 2.64 5.28
C LEU A 80 -1.99 3.10 6.08
N SER A 81 -3.15 3.23 5.43
CA SER A 81 -4.39 3.58 6.14
C SER A 81 -4.84 2.52 7.12
N ALA A 82 -4.44 1.26 6.96
CA ALA A 82 -4.76 0.19 7.90
C ALA A 82 -3.84 0.16 9.13
N LEU A 83 -2.80 1.01 9.14
CA LEU A 83 -1.84 1.09 10.25
C LEU A 83 -2.19 2.23 11.21
N PRO A 84 -1.86 2.08 12.51
CA PRO A 84 -1.88 3.20 13.45
C PRO A 84 -0.94 4.33 13.00
N PRO A 85 -1.31 5.62 13.17
CA PRO A 85 -0.51 6.77 12.72
C PRO A 85 0.93 6.77 13.22
N GLU A 86 1.15 6.36 14.47
CA GLU A 86 2.46 6.29 15.10
C GLU A 86 3.41 5.26 14.44
N LYS A 87 2.86 4.35 13.62
CA LYS A 87 3.62 3.33 12.89
C LYS A 87 3.92 3.72 11.44
N HIS A 88 3.31 4.77 10.90
CA HIS A 88 3.45 5.14 9.48
C HIS A 88 4.90 5.46 9.12
N ARG A 89 5.61 6.22 9.97
CA ARG A 89 7.01 6.55 9.74
C ARG A 89 7.88 5.30 9.61
N GLN A 90 7.81 4.40 10.59
CA GLN A 90 8.61 3.16 10.59
C GLN A 90 8.32 2.30 9.35
N ALA A 91 7.04 2.18 8.96
CA ALA A 91 6.65 1.45 7.77
C ALA A 91 7.28 2.04 6.50
N VAL A 92 7.16 3.36 6.31
CA VAL A 92 7.72 4.04 5.14
C VAL A 92 9.25 3.97 5.11
N GLU A 93 9.92 4.12 6.25
CA GLU A 93 11.38 3.96 6.37
C GLU A 93 11.84 2.56 5.99
N ASN A 94 11.14 1.51 6.45
CA ASN A 94 11.44 0.13 6.08
C ASN A 94 11.27 -0.10 4.57
N LEU A 95 10.17 0.38 3.98
CA LEU A 95 9.94 0.28 2.55
C LEU A 95 11.01 1.04 1.73
N SER A 96 11.37 2.26 2.14
CA SER A 96 12.40 3.07 1.47
C SER A 96 13.77 2.36 1.42
N LYS A 97 14.15 1.67 2.50
CA LYS A 97 15.41 0.91 2.57
C LYS A 97 15.49 -0.27 1.59
N LEU A 98 14.35 -0.84 1.20
CA LEU A 98 14.31 -1.95 0.22
C LEU A 98 14.42 -1.47 -1.23
N LEU A 99 14.09 -0.21 -1.52
CA LEU A 99 14.25 0.36 -2.86
C LEU A 99 15.72 0.54 -3.19
N LYS A 100 16.09 0.14 -4.42
CA LYS A 100 17.38 0.50 -5.00
C LYS A 100 17.42 2.00 -5.37
N PRO A 101 18.58 2.61 -5.57
CA PRO A 101 18.67 3.95 -6.15
C PRO A 101 17.89 4.06 -7.47
N GLY A 102 16.99 5.04 -7.59
CA GLY A 102 16.06 5.19 -8.72
C GLY A 102 14.81 4.29 -8.68
N GLY A 103 14.68 3.41 -7.69
CA GLY A 103 13.48 2.60 -7.46
C GLY A 103 12.29 3.45 -7.01
N ALA A 104 11.06 3.00 -7.31
CA ALA A 104 9.85 3.78 -7.09
C ALA A 104 8.90 3.16 -6.05
N LEU A 105 8.36 3.98 -5.14
CA LEU A 105 7.21 3.65 -4.30
C LEU A 105 5.95 4.22 -4.94
N LEU A 106 5.01 3.35 -5.27
CA LEU A 106 3.68 3.68 -5.79
C LEU A 106 2.66 3.48 -4.68
N LEU A 107 2.02 4.56 -4.23
CA LEU A 107 1.00 4.50 -3.20
C LEU A 107 -0.37 4.93 -3.74
N LYS A 108 -1.40 4.20 -3.32
CA LYS A 108 -2.79 4.62 -3.43
C LYS A 108 -3.52 4.34 -2.12
N ASP A 109 -4.02 5.37 -1.46
CA ASP A 109 -4.66 5.23 -0.16
C ASP A 109 -5.86 6.18 0.02
N TYR A 110 -6.57 6.06 1.15
CA TYR A 110 -7.75 6.90 1.41
C TYR A 110 -7.35 8.35 1.70
N ALA A 111 -8.09 9.29 1.11
CA ALA A 111 -7.87 10.71 1.33
C ALA A 111 -8.87 11.31 2.31
N GLN A 112 -8.44 12.35 3.02
CA GLN A 112 -9.31 13.19 3.81
C GLN A 112 -10.50 13.71 2.96
N PHE A 113 -11.65 13.83 3.60
CA PHE A 113 -12.95 14.22 3.05
C PHE A 113 -13.59 13.19 2.10
N ASP A 114 -13.07 11.96 2.01
CA ASP A 114 -13.78 10.86 1.36
C ASP A 114 -15.16 10.65 2.00
N MET A 115 -16.18 10.35 1.19
CA MET A 115 -17.55 10.15 1.69
C MET A 115 -17.63 9.10 2.81
N THR A 116 -16.78 8.08 2.80
CA THR A 116 -16.78 7.08 3.88
C THR A 116 -16.29 7.68 5.19
N GLN A 117 -15.30 8.57 5.16
CA GLN A 117 -14.85 9.33 6.33
C GLN A 117 -16.01 10.13 6.93
N LEU A 118 -16.69 10.92 6.09
CA LEU A 118 -17.78 11.83 6.50
C LEU A 118 -19.01 11.10 7.07
N ARG A 119 -19.11 9.78 6.84
CA ARG A 119 -20.22 8.94 7.31
C ARG A 119 -19.88 8.13 8.55
N PHE A 120 -18.64 8.16 9.05
CA PHE A 120 -18.32 7.44 10.28
C PHE A 120 -19.12 7.99 11.46
N LYS A 121 -19.64 7.07 12.29
CA LYS A 121 -20.32 7.41 13.53
C LYS A 121 -19.28 7.85 14.57
N LYS A 122 -19.64 8.78 15.46
CA LYS A 122 -18.73 9.30 16.50
C LYS A 122 -18.10 8.20 17.37
N ASN A 123 -18.81 7.11 17.64
CA ASN A 123 -18.30 5.98 18.42
C ASN A 123 -17.27 5.09 17.69
N ARG A 124 -16.97 5.40 16.42
CA ARG A 124 -15.94 4.73 15.63
C ARG A 124 -14.69 5.61 15.45
N LEU A 125 -14.74 6.87 15.88
CA LEU A 125 -13.60 7.78 15.89
C LEU A 125 -12.62 7.31 16.96
N ILE A 126 -11.36 7.14 16.58
CA ILE A 126 -10.26 6.90 17.51
C ILE A 126 -9.54 8.22 17.77
N ASP A 127 -9.16 8.91 16.69
CA ASP A 127 -8.50 10.22 16.71
C ASP A 127 -8.77 10.97 15.39
N GLU A 128 -8.24 12.19 15.22
CA GLU A 128 -8.34 12.94 13.98
C GLU A 128 -7.91 12.11 12.78
N ASN A 129 -8.78 12.06 11.76
CA ASN A 129 -8.61 11.24 10.55
C ASN A 129 -8.47 9.72 10.78
N PHE A 130 -8.59 9.22 12.01
CA PHE A 130 -8.34 7.83 12.38
C PHE A 130 -9.56 7.15 12.99
N TYR A 131 -10.00 6.05 12.38
CA TYR A 131 -11.26 5.39 12.71
C TYR A 131 -11.12 3.88 12.80
N ARG A 132 -12.04 3.25 13.53
CA ARG A 132 -12.27 1.81 13.50
C ARG A 132 -13.45 1.46 12.61
N ARG A 133 -13.25 0.52 11.68
CA ARG A 133 -14.30 -0.02 10.82
C ARG A 133 -15.25 -0.96 11.57
N GLY A 134 -16.34 -1.33 10.89
CA GLY A 134 -17.37 -2.23 11.44
C GLY A 134 -16.84 -3.60 11.84
N ASP A 135 -15.90 -4.13 11.06
CA ASP A 135 -15.19 -5.40 11.23
C ASP A 135 -14.02 -5.33 12.24
N GLY A 136 -13.79 -4.16 12.85
CA GLY A 136 -12.72 -3.96 13.82
C GLY A 136 -11.38 -3.51 13.23
N THR A 137 -11.23 -3.50 11.90
CA THR A 137 -10.01 -3.00 11.24
C THR A 137 -9.87 -1.49 11.36
N LEU A 138 -8.66 -0.97 11.15
CA LEU A 138 -8.37 0.45 11.21
C LEU A 138 -8.54 1.13 9.84
N VAL A 139 -8.76 2.44 9.86
CA VAL A 139 -8.65 3.27 8.66
C VAL A 139 -8.20 4.68 9.03
N TYR A 140 -7.12 5.12 8.40
CA TYR A 140 -6.64 6.50 8.39
C TYR A 140 -6.98 7.18 7.06
N PHE A 141 -7.30 8.46 7.10
CA PHE A 141 -7.59 9.28 5.91
C PHE A 141 -6.53 10.37 5.75
N PHE A 142 -5.66 10.21 4.76
CA PHE A 142 -4.49 11.06 4.58
C PHE A 142 -4.81 12.38 3.87
N THR A 143 -4.11 13.43 4.28
CA THR A 143 -3.85 14.59 3.43
C THR A 143 -2.66 14.33 2.52
N GLN A 144 -2.55 15.10 1.43
CA GLN A 144 -1.39 15.03 0.55
C GLN A 144 -0.10 15.50 1.22
N GLU A 145 -0.21 16.44 2.17
CA GLU A 145 0.94 17.03 2.87
C GLU A 145 1.55 16.04 3.87
N GLU A 146 0.73 15.31 4.64
CA GLU A 146 1.21 14.26 5.53
C GLU A 146 2.00 13.19 4.78
N LEU A 147 1.47 12.69 3.66
CA LEU A 147 2.19 11.73 2.83
C LEU A 147 3.45 12.33 2.22
N HIS A 148 3.40 13.60 1.79
CA HIS A 148 4.58 14.27 1.27
C HIS A 148 5.71 14.28 2.29
N ARG A 149 5.40 14.70 3.53
CA ARG A 149 6.34 14.72 4.64
C ARG A 149 6.86 13.33 5.00
N LEU A 150 5.98 12.33 5.13
CA LEU A 150 6.37 10.95 5.43
C LEU A 150 7.38 10.40 4.41
N PHE A 151 7.13 10.62 3.13
CA PHE A 151 8.00 10.10 2.08
C PHE A 151 9.32 10.87 1.96
N THR A 152 9.32 12.20 2.10
CA THR A 152 10.57 12.99 2.03
C THR A 152 11.44 12.79 3.25
N GLU A 153 10.86 12.67 4.45
CA GLU A 153 11.60 12.31 5.67
C GLU A 153 12.27 10.93 5.55
N ALA A 154 11.68 10.01 4.78
CA ALA A 154 12.25 8.70 4.47
C ALA A 154 13.25 8.71 3.29
N GLY A 155 13.67 9.89 2.81
CA GLY A 155 14.65 10.04 1.75
C GLY A 155 14.12 9.80 0.33
N LEU A 156 12.80 9.85 0.12
CA LEU A 156 12.19 9.69 -1.21
C LEU A 156 11.86 11.05 -1.84
N GLU A 157 12.06 11.15 -3.14
CA GLU A 157 11.81 12.33 -3.94
C GLU A 157 10.43 12.26 -4.60
N LYS A 158 9.66 13.36 -4.52
CA LYS A 158 8.30 13.44 -5.06
C LYS A 158 8.32 13.50 -6.60
N ILE A 159 7.65 12.55 -7.24
CA ILE A 159 7.35 12.61 -8.68
C ILE A 159 5.88 12.93 -8.92
N VAL A 160 4.97 12.26 -8.21
CA VAL A 160 3.52 12.51 -8.26
C VAL A 160 2.97 12.49 -6.85
N ASN A 161 2.10 13.46 -6.54
CA ASN A 161 1.25 13.45 -5.35
C ASN A 161 -0.03 14.17 -5.72
N ILE A 162 -1.09 13.41 -5.99
CA ILE A 162 -2.38 13.94 -6.46
C ILE A 162 -3.53 13.40 -5.63
N LEU A 163 -4.61 14.18 -5.61
CA LEU A 163 -5.89 13.81 -5.01
C LEU A 163 -6.86 13.41 -6.12
N ASP A 164 -7.12 12.10 -6.25
CA ASP A 164 -8.10 11.54 -7.18
C ASP A 164 -9.50 11.65 -6.59
N ARG A 165 -10.36 12.45 -7.24
CA ARG A 165 -11.75 12.69 -6.83
C ARG A 165 -12.69 12.07 -7.86
N ARG A 166 -13.56 11.17 -7.42
CA ARG A 166 -14.51 10.47 -8.32
C ARG A 166 -15.93 10.51 -7.80
N LEU A 167 -16.87 10.71 -8.73
CA LEU A 167 -18.27 10.40 -8.51
C LEU A 167 -18.54 8.98 -9.02
N ILE A 168 -18.85 8.06 -8.10
CA ILE A 168 -19.24 6.69 -8.42
C ILE A 168 -20.74 6.54 -8.15
N VAL A 169 -21.48 5.96 -9.08
CA VAL A 169 -22.91 5.69 -8.91
C VAL A 169 -23.12 4.19 -8.72
N ASN A 170 -23.53 3.78 -7.51
CA ASN A 170 -24.03 2.43 -7.30
C ASN A 170 -25.47 2.39 -7.81
N ARG A 171 -25.66 1.89 -9.04
CA ARG A 171 -26.97 1.84 -9.69
C ARG A 171 -27.95 0.93 -8.98
N ALA A 172 -27.49 -0.20 -8.45
CA ALA A 172 -28.35 -1.16 -7.73
C ALA A 172 -28.92 -0.56 -6.43
N LYS A 173 -28.15 0.27 -5.72
CA LYS A 173 -28.58 0.95 -4.49
C LYS A 173 -29.08 2.38 -4.72
N LEU A 174 -29.02 2.88 -5.96
CA LEU A 174 -29.32 4.27 -6.33
C LEU A 174 -28.56 5.32 -5.49
N VAL A 175 -27.32 5.00 -5.09
CA VAL A 175 -26.48 5.89 -4.27
C VAL A 175 -25.36 6.50 -5.08
N LYS A 176 -25.25 7.84 -5.03
CA LYS A 176 -24.06 8.60 -5.46
C LYS A 176 -22.99 8.54 -4.37
N MET A 177 -21.77 8.23 -4.78
CA MET A 177 -20.61 8.08 -3.90
C MET A 177 -19.50 9.03 -4.34
N TYR A 178 -19.24 10.06 -3.54
CA TYR A 178 -18.15 11.00 -3.75
C TYR A 178 -16.90 10.44 -3.07
N ARG A 179 -16.00 9.86 -3.87
CA ARG A 179 -14.83 9.15 -3.36
C ARG A 179 -13.57 9.96 -3.58
N MET A 180 -12.67 9.89 -2.60
CA MET A 180 -11.41 10.61 -2.60
C MET A 180 -10.27 9.69 -2.20
N TRP A 181 -9.21 9.71 -3.01
CA TRP A 181 -8.00 8.94 -2.79
C TRP A 181 -6.77 9.78 -3.06
N VAL A 182 -5.71 9.51 -2.32
CA VAL A 182 -4.38 10.02 -2.60
C VAL A 182 -3.67 9.02 -3.50
N GLN A 183 -3.03 9.51 -4.56
CA GLN A 183 -2.20 8.72 -5.45
C GLN A 183 -0.81 9.35 -5.55
N CYS A 184 0.20 8.56 -5.24
CA CYS A 184 1.56 9.02 -5.06
C CYS A 184 2.54 8.14 -5.85
N LYS A 185 3.54 8.79 -6.44
CA LYS A 185 4.76 8.18 -6.94
C LYS A 185 5.94 8.94 -6.36
N TYR A 186 6.76 8.24 -5.60
CA TYR A 186 8.00 8.76 -5.05
C TYR A 186 9.15 7.85 -5.46
N VAL A 187 10.35 8.40 -5.63
CA VAL A 187 11.53 7.66 -6.08
C VAL A 187 12.65 7.79 -5.08
N LYS A 188 13.44 6.73 -4.89
CA LYS A 188 14.66 6.80 -4.10
C LYS A 188 15.73 7.56 -4.88
N GLY A 189 16.36 8.55 -4.25
CA GLY A 189 17.43 9.33 -4.88
C GLY A 189 18.57 8.44 -5.40
N THR A 190 19.28 8.92 -6.41
CA THR A 190 20.36 8.19 -7.10
C THR A 190 21.76 8.55 -6.63
N ARG A 191 21.89 9.24 -5.49
CA ARG A 191 23.17 9.76 -4.99
C ARG A 191 24.07 8.66 -4.43
#